data_AF-A0A1F7X9I6-F1
#
_entry.id   AF-A0A1F7X9I6-F1
#
_cell.length_a   1.000
_cell.length_b   1.000
_cell.length_c   1.000
_cell.angle_alpha   90.00
_cell.angle_beta   90.00
_cell.angle_gamma   90.00
#
_symmetry.space_group_name_H-M   'P 1'
#
loop_
_entity.id
_entity.type
_entity.pdbx_description
1 polymer ?
#
loop_
_entity_poly.entity_id
_entity_poly.type
_entity_poly.pdbx_seq_one_letter_code
_entity_poly.pdbx_strand_id
1 'polypeptide(L)'
;MKKNLKTVIRSLVSLILIIYLIGLGVVVVYLYLRFKGISQTLETAKNTTNGSIVTSIQPDENDQLLTCNQYCYQEIEDIVNQAVATLSSSTKETIIEKQTVVNQPTGGSDFIPMGTTFSTTSTSWVDVPDSVVYFDLINDYGDKATVSWESSLKVAYGSGKAFARLYDGTNNIAVDYSEISTENNSEFQRVTTGNLPFWRGHNLYKVQIKSLNSFLVTYSGGKIKVSY
;
A
#
# COMPACT_ATOMS: atom_id res chain seq x y z
N MET A 1 -17.29 33.88 59.21
CA MET A 1 -17.24 33.81 57.72
C MET A 1 -16.79 32.46 57.13
N LYS A 2 -15.87 31.71 57.75
CA LYS A 2 -15.34 30.43 57.18
C LYS A 2 -16.33 29.25 57.05
N LYS A 3 -17.43 29.21 57.84
CA LYS A 3 -18.42 28.11 57.78
C LYS A 3 -19.23 28.10 56.46
N ASN A 4 -19.52 29.27 55.90
CA ASN A 4 -20.34 29.38 54.68
C ASN A 4 -19.58 28.93 53.42
N LEU A 5 -18.25 29.09 53.41
CA LEU A 5 -17.41 28.69 52.27
C LEU A 5 -17.36 27.17 52.09
N LYS A 6 -17.28 26.39 53.18
CA LYS A 6 -17.26 24.91 53.10
C LYS A 6 -18.56 24.34 52.54
N THR A 7 -19.70 24.93 52.92
CA THR A 7 -21.02 24.50 52.42
C THR A 7 -21.17 24.79 50.92
N VAL A 8 -20.70 25.96 50.46
CA VAL A 8 -20.73 26.33 49.05
C VAL A 8 -19.83 25.41 48.21
N ILE A 9 -18.61 25.12 48.69
CA ILE A 9 -17.68 24.21 47.98
C ILE A 9 -18.27 22.80 47.87
N ARG A 10 -18.88 22.27 48.95
CA ARG A 10 -19.51 20.94 48.92
C ARG A 10 -20.67 20.89 47.92
N SER A 11 -21.45 21.97 47.80
CA SER A 11 -22.54 22.07 46.83
C SER A 11 -22.03 22.11 45.38
N LEU A 12 -20.94 22.85 45.11
CA LEU A 12 -20.34 22.94 43.78
C LEU A 12 -19.74 21.61 43.33
N VAL A 13 -19.01 20.92 44.21
CA VAL A 13 -18.42 19.61 43.90
C VAL A 13 -19.50 18.58 43.57
N SER A 14 -20.61 18.59 44.33
CA SER A 14 -21.74 17.68 44.05
C SER A 14 -22.37 17.95 42.69
N LEU A 15 -22.46 19.22 42.27
CA LEU A 15 -23.05 19.60 40.99
C LEU A 15 -22.16 19.18 39.80
N ILE A 16 -20.85 19.33 39.94
CA ILE A 16 -19.87 18.88 38.92
C ILE A 16 -19.93 17.36 38.74
N LEU A 17 -20.03 16.59 39.84
CA LEU A 17 -20.13 15.13 39.77
C LEU A 17 -21.42 14.67 39.06
N ILE A 18 -22.54 15.35 39.29
CA ILE A 18 -23.81 15.04 38.62
C ILE A 18 -23.70 15.30 37.12
N ILE A 19 -23.12 16.43 36.71
CA ILE A 19 -22.91 16.75 35.28
C ILE A 19 -22.01 15.70 34.63
N TYR A 20 -20.94 15.29 35.31
CA TYR A 20 -20.02 14.26 34.80
C TYR A 20 -20.72 12.91 34.60
N LEU A 21 -21.56 12.48 35.54
CA LEU A 21 -22.32 11.23 35.44
C LEU A 21 -23.35 11.28 34.30
N ILE A 22 -24.01 12.42 34.09
CA ILE A 22 -24.93 12.61 32.97
C ILE A 22 -24.15 12.54 31.64
N GLY A 23 -22.99 13.19 31.56
CA GLY A 23 -22.11 13.14 30.40
C GLY A 23 -21.66 11.72 30.05
N LEU A 24 -21.23 10.94 31.03
CA LEU A 24 -20.90 9.53 30.84
C LEU A 24 -22.09 8.71 30.32
N GLY A 25 -23.29 8.93 30.87
CA GLY A 25 -24.51 8.26 30.42
C GLY A 25 -24.81 8.55 28.94
N VAL A 26 -24.70 9.80 28.52
CA VAL A 26 -24.89 10.20 27.11
C VAL A 26 -23.87 9.52 26.19
N VAL A 27 -22.60 9.46 26.59
CA VAL A 27 -21.54 8.79 25.82
C VAL A 27 -21.83 7.29 25.68
N VAL A 28 -22.23 6.61 26.77
CA VAL A 28 -22.58 5.18 26.74
C VAL A 28 -23.75 4.90 25.81
N VAL A 29 -24.81 5.72 25.87
CA VAL A 29 -25.97 5.60 24.96
C VAL A 29 -25.56 5.83 23.51
N TYR A 30 -24.73 6.85 23.23
CA TYR A 30 -24.22 7.11 21.89
C TYR A 30 -23.42 5.93 21.32
N LEU A 31 -22.52 5.34 22.13
CA LEU A 31 -21.75 4.16 21.74
C LEU A 31 -22.64 2.93 21.52
N TYR A 32 -23.66 2.72 22.36
CA TYR A 32 -24.62 1.62 22.20
C TYR A 32 -25.39 1.73 20.87
N LEU A 33 -25.87 2.93 20.52
CA LEU A 33 -26.56 3.17 19.25
C LEU A 33 -25.64 2.94 18.05
N ARG A 34 -24.38 3.37 18.12
CA ARG A 34 -23.37 3.10 17.09
C ARG A 34 -23.08 1.60 16.94
N PHE A 35 -22.96 0.88 18.05
CA PHE A 35 -22.64 -0.55 18.02
C PHE A 35 -23.76 -1.40 17.40
N LYS A 36 -25.04 -1.05 17.66
CA LYS A 36 -26.20 -1.73 17.05
C LYS A 36 -26.23 -1.61 15.52
N GLY A 37 -25.67 -0.53 14.94
CA GLY A 37 -25.55 -0.38 13.49
C GLY A 37 -24.53 -1.32 12.84
N ILE A 38 -23.52 -1.77 13.58
CA ILE A 38 -22.44 -2.64 13.05
C ILE A 38 -22.86 -4.12 13.03
N SER A 39 -23.74 -4.57 13.92
CA SER A 39 -24.18 -5.97 13.94
C SER A 39 -25.01 -6.37 12.71
N GLN A 40 -25.69 -5.41 12.07
CA GLN A 40 -26.50 -5.71 10.88
C GLN A 40 -25.65 -6.01 9.64
N THR A 41 -24.44 -5.45 9.54
CA THR A 41 -23.50 -5.71 8.43
C THR A 41 -22.77 -7.05 8.54
N LEU A 42 -22.74 -7.68 9.71
CA LEU A 42 -22.08 -8.99 9.91
C LEU A 42 -22.99 -10.16 9.54
N GLU A 43 -24.31 -10.04 9.71
CA GLU A 43 -25.27 -11.07 9.28
C GLU A 43 -25.43 -11.10 7.75
N THR A 44 -25.19 -9.98 7.05
CA THR A 44 -25.15 -9.96 5.57
C THR A 44 -23.88 -10.60 5.02
N ALA A 45 -22.78 -10.62 5.78
CA ALA A 45 -21.52 -11.26 5.39
C ALA A 45 -21.51 -12.78 5.61
N LYS A 46 -22.36 -13.32 6.51
CA LYS A 46 -22.49 -14.78 6.74
C LYS A 46 -23.39 -15.50 5.74
N ASN A 47 -24.34 -14.80 5.09
CA ASN A 47 -25.25 -15.40 4.11
C ASN A 47 -24.70 -15.43 2.67
N THR A 48 -23.48 -14.93 2.43
CA THR A 48 -22.77 -15.04 1.14
C THR A 48 -21.73 -16.18 1.14
N THR A 49 -21.78 -17.09 2.12
CA THR A 49 -20.85 -18.24 2.20
C THR A 49 -21.58 -19.58 2.32
N ASN A 50 -22.77 -19.70 1.72
CA ASN A 50 -23.46 -20.99 1.48
C ASN A 50 -24.03 -21.05 0.05
N GLY A 51 -23.27 -20.56 -0.93
CA GLY A 51 -23.48 -20.85 -2.35
C GLY A 51 -22.58 -22.00 -2.76
N SER A 52 -23.16 -23.19 -2.89
CA SER A 52 -22.51 -24.41 -3.37
C SER A 52 -21.66 -24.16 -4.62
N ILE A 53 -20.38 -24.52 -4.56
CA ILE A 53 -19.58 -24.78 -5.76
C ILE A 53 -20.12 -26.08 -6.36
N VAL A 54 -21.10 -25.97 -7.26
CA VAL A 54 -21.43 -27.04 -8.20
C VAL A 54 -20.49 -26.85 -9.39
N THR A 55 -19.37 -27.57 -9.37
CA THR A 55 -18.58 -27.82 -10.57
C THR A 55 -19.34 -28.85 -11.40
N SER A 56 -20.08 -28.37 -12.39
CA SER A 56 -20.64 -29.16 -13.48
C SER A 56 -20.54 -28.30 -14.74
N ILE A 57 -19.41 -28.38 -15.42
CA ILE A 57 -19.30 -27.98 -16.83
C ILE A 57 -19.65 -29.22 -17.65
N GLN A 58 -20.92 -29.33 -18.05
CA GLN A 58 -21.23 -29.94 -19.35
C GLN A 58 -20.97 -28.88 -20.42
N PRO A 59 -20.44 -29.26 -21.59
CA PRO A 59 -20.26 -28.32 -22.69
C PRO A 59 -21.63 -28.08 -23.35
N ASP A 60 -22.12 -26.85 -23.27
CA ASP A 60 -23.23 -26.36 -24.09
C ASP A 60 -22.67 -25.59 -25.29
N GLU A 61 -23.27 -25.86 -26.43
CA GLU A 61 -22.83 -25.64 -27.79
C GLU A 61 -23.42 -24.34 -28.31
N ASN A 62 -22.93 -23.18 -27.85
CA ASN A 62 -23.07 -21.92 -28.59
C ASN A 62 -22.22 -20.80 -27.99
N ASP A 63 -20.92 -20.77 -28.33
CA ASP A 63 -20.13 -19.56 -28.17
C ASP A 63 -19.40 -19.28 -29.49
N GLN A 64 -19.77 -18.17 -30.12
CA GLN A 64 -19.09 -17.69 -31.31
C GLN A 64 -17.68 -17.24 -30.91
N LEU A 65 -16.75 -18.19 -31.00
CA LEU A 65 -15.32 -17.95 -30.99
C LEU A 65 -15.00 -16.80 -31.97
N LEU A 66 -14.68 -15.63 -31.42
CA LEU A 66 -13.88 -14.61 -32.09
C LEU A 66 -12.50 -15.22 -32.37
N THR A 67 -12.44 -15.94 -33.48
CA THR A 67 -11.19 -16.35 -34.10
C THR A 67 -10.49 -15.09 -34.58
N CYS A 68 -9.40 -14.70 -33.88
CA CYS A 68 -8.38 -13.81 -34.44
C CYS A 68 -7.95 -14.44 -35.77
N ASN A 69 -8.37 -13.80 -36.86
CA ASN A 69 -8.09 -14.27 -38.21
C ASN A 69 -6.58 -14.23 -38.47
N GLN A 70 -6.13 -14.90 -39.52
CA GLN A 70 -4.72 -15.03 -39.89
C GLN A 70 -3.98 -13.68 -40.10
N TYR A 71 -4.73 -12.57 -40.22
CA TYR A 71 -4.21 -11.21 -40.29
C TYR A 71 -3.70 -10.69 -38.94
N CYS A 72 -4.35 -11.06 -37.84
CA CYS A 72 -4.05 -10.58 -36.48
C CYS A 72 -2.74 -11.18 -35.92
N TYR A 73 -2.28 -12.33 -36.43
CA TYR A 73 -0.96 -12.88 -36.12
C TYR A 73 0.19 -12.16 -36.84
N GLN A 74 -0.04 -11.67 -38.06
CA GLN A 74 1.01 -11.00 -38.85
C GLN A 74 1.40 -9.64 -38.24
N GLU A 75 0.43 -8.92 -37.67
CA GLU A 75 0.67 -7.63 -37.02
C GLU A 75 1.49 -7.78 -35.72
N ILE A 76 1.29 -8.88 -34.99
CA ILE A 76 2.07 -9.18 -33.78
C ILE A 76 3.53 -9.52 -34.12
N GLU A 77 3.77 -10.32 -35.17
CA GLU A 77 5.13 -10.65 -35.61
C GLU A 77 5.89 -9.43 -36.14
N ASP A 78 5.23 -8.54 -36.89
CA ASP A 78 5.86 -7.31 -37.40
C ASP A 78 6.26 -6.34 -36.27
N ILE A 79 5.44 -6.20 -35.23
CA ILE A 79 5.77 -5.36 -34.06
C ILE A 79 6.97 -5.95 -33.29
N VAL A 80 7.01 -7.27 -33.10
CA VAL A 80 8.13 -7.95 -32.43
C VAL A 80 9.42 -7.81 -33.25
N ASN A 81 9.35 -8.00 -34.57
CA ASN A 81 10.51 -7.87 -35.46
C ASN A 81 11.05 -6.43 -35.53
N GLN A 82 10.17 -5.42 -35.53
CA GLN A 82 10.59 -4.02 -35.47
C GLN A 82 11.28 -3.66 -34.14
N ALA A 83 10.77 -4.18 -33.01
CA ALA A 83 11.37 -3.95 -31.70
C ALA A 83 12.76 -4.60 -31.58
N VAL A 84 12.95 -5.79 -32.15
CA VAL A 84 14.25 -6.49 -32.16
C VAL A 84 15.25 -5.79 -33.10
N ALA A 85 14.79 -5.27 -34.24
CA ALA A 85 15.63 -4.53 -35.18
C ALA A 85 16.13 -3.19 -34.59
N THR A 86 15.31 -2.48 -33.80
CA THR A 86 15.72 -1.23 -33.15
C THR A 86 16.70 -1.45 -31.99
N LEU A 87 16.62 -2.57 -31.28
CA LEU A 87 17.61 -2.95 -30.26
C LEU A 87 18.96 -3.35 -30.89
N SER A 88 18.93 -3.95 -32.09
CA SER A 88 20.12 -4.45 -32.78
C SER A 88 20.94 -3.37 -33.50
N SER A 89 20.39 -2.15 -33.66
CA SER A 89 21.07 -1.04 -34.35
C SER A 89 21.68 0.01 -33.39
N SER A 90 21.80 -0.28 -32.09
CA SER A 90 22.55 0.59 -31.18
C SER A 90 24.04 0.45 -31.44
N THR A 91 24.55 1.39 -32.23
CA THR A 91 25.92 1.50 -32.71
C THR A 91 26.94 1.48 -31.56
N LYS A 92 27.88 0.56 -31.72
CA LYS A 92 29.15 0.42 -31.01
C LYS A 92 29.92 1.75 -31.00
N GLU A 93 29.85 2.51 -29.92
CA GLU A 93 30.77 3.63 -29.67
C GLU A 93 32.13 3.11 -29.23
N THR A 94 33.16 3.64 -29.87
CA THR A 94 34.58 3.36 -29.66
C THR A 94 35.00 3.84 -28.26
N ILE A 95 35.39 2.90 -27.41
CA ILE A 95 36.01 3.14 -26.11
C ILE A 95 37.40 3.75 -26.34
N ILE A 96 37.54 5.05 -26.10
CA ILE A 96 38.84 5.67 -25.80
C ILE A 96 39.04 5.55 -24.29
N GLU A 97 39.99 4.70 -23.92
CA GLU A 97 40.42 4.42 -22.55
C GLU A 97 41.07 5.68 -21.93
N LYS A 98 40.29 6.44 -21.15
CA LYS A 98 40.84 7.38 -20.17
C LYS A 98 40.88 6.69 -18.83
N GLN A 99 42.05 6.14 -18.48
CA GLN A 99 42.33 5.65 -17.13
C GLN A 99 42.10 6.79 -16.13
N THR A 100 40.95 6.71 -15.46
CA THR A 100 40.67 7.47 -14.26
C THR A 100 40.87 6.48 -13.13
N VAL A 101 41.84 6.76 -12.26
CA VAL A 101 42.03 6.01 -11.02
C VAL A 101 40.79 6.27 -10.16
N VAL A 102 39.80 5.38 -10.28
CA VAL A 102 38.59 5.41 -9.45
C VAL A 102 38.94 4.67 -8.17
N ASN A 103 39.10 5.43 -7.09
CA ASN A 103 38.92 4.88 -5.75
C ASN A 103 37.50 4.30 -5.69
N GLN A 104 37.40 2.99 -5.82
CA GLN A 104 36.15 2.25 -5.78
C GLN A 104 35.56 2.34 -4.37
N PRO A 105 34.35 2.91 -4.19
CA PRO A 105 33.56 2.60 -3.02
C PRO A 105 33.15 1.13 -3.18
N THR A 106 33.49 0.28 -2.22
CA THR A 106 33.12 -1.14 -2.19
C THR A 106 31.64 -1.35 -1.88
N GLY A 107 30.73 -0.64 -2.56
CA GLY A 107 29.29 -0.75 -2.31
C GLY A 107 28.45 -0.84 -3.57
N GLY A 108 27.50 -1.78 -3.59
CA GLY A 108 26.52 -2.03 -4.64
C GLY A 108 25.11 -1.55 -4.25
N SER A 109 24.19 -1.51 -5.22
CA SER A 109 22.78 -1.24 -4.94
C SER A 109 21.85 -2.09 -5.78
N ASP A 110 20.90 -2.72 -5.12
CA ASP A 110 19.87 -3.56 -5.75
C ASP A 110 18.50 -2.92 -5.58
N PHE A 111 17.62 -3.18 -6.55
CA PHE A 111 16.26 -2.66 -6.57
C PHE A 111 15.26 -3.80 -6.71
N ILE A 112 14.37 -3.91 -5.72
CA ILE A 112 13.35 -4.95 -5.67
C ILE A 112 12.00 -4.30 -5.97
N PRO A 113 11.32 -4.63 -7.08
CA PRO A 113 10.04 -4.03 -7.44
C PRO A 113 8.93 -4.49 -6.50
N MET A 114 8.00 -3.59 -6.19
CA MET A 114 6.92 -3.81 -5.22
C MET A 114 5.53 -3.75 -5.89
N GLY A 115 5.31 -4.60 -6.89
CA GLY A 115 4.04 -4.64 -7.62
C GLY A 115 3.86 -3.50 -8.63
N THR A 116 2.72 -3.52 -9.31
CA THR A 116 2.45 -2.65 -10.46
C THR A 116 1.45 -1.55 -10.11
N THR A 117 0.48 -1.26 -10.99
CA THR A 117 -0.48 -0.18 -10.77
C THR A 117 -1.71 -0.70 -10.03
N PHE A 118 -2.11 -0.01 -8.96
CA PHE A 118 -3.31 -0.34 -8.21
C PHE A 118 -4.02 0.92 -7.73
N SER A 119 -5.35 0.91 -7.69
CA SER A 119 -6.12 2.09 -7.26
C SER A 119 -7.17 1.72 -6.21
N THR A 120 -7.44 2.66 -5.30
CA THR A 120 -8.47 2.50 -4.28
C THR A 120 -9.08 3.84 -3.87
N THR A 121 -10.30 3.81 -3.34
CA THR A 121 -10.95 4.91 -2.61
C THR A 121 -11.06 4.61 -1.11
N SER A 122 -10.50 3.49 -0.65
CA SER A 122 -10.61 3.07 0.75
C SER A 122 -9.88 4.03 1.69
N THR A 123 -10.52 4.36 2.81
CA THR A 123 -9.88 5.07 3.94
C THR A 123 -9.18 4.12 4.91
N SER A 124 -9.41 2.81 4.76
CA SER A 124 -8.66 1.75 5.44
C SER A 124 -7.53 1.26 4.54
N TRP A 125 -6.46 0.76 5.16
CA TRP A 125 -5.34 0.15 4.43
C TRP A 125 -5.80 -1.05 3.61
N VAL A 126 -5.45 -1.05 2.33
CA VAL A 126 -5.69 -2.16 1.41
C VAL A 126 -4.37 -2.63 0.81
N ASP A 127 -4.21 -3.94 0.69
CA ASP A 127 -3.02 -4.54 0.09
C ASP A 127 -3.01 -4.30 -1.43
N VAL A 128 -1.84 -4.01 -1.98
CA VAL A 128 -1.59 -4.05 -3.42
C VAL A 128 -1.36 -5.52 -3.81
N PRO A 129 -2.25 -6.16 -4.60
CA PRO A 129 -2.27 -7.62 -4.75
C PRO A 129 -0.98 -8.27 -5.26
N ASP A 130 -0.22 -7.57 -6.11
CA ASP A 130 0.99 -8.07 -6.77
C ASP A 130 2.29 -7.55 -6.13
N SER A 131 2.22 -7.00 -4.92
CA SER A 131 3.37 -6.40 -4.23
C SER A 131 4.10 -7.32 -3.24
N VAL A 132 3.81 -8.62 -3.28
CA VAL A 132 4.32 -9.60 -2.31
C VAL A 132 5.75 -10.00 -2.65
N VAL A 133 6.67 -9.78 -1.70
CA VAL A 133 8.09 -10.09 -1.82
C VAL A 133 8.61 -10.71 -0.54
N TYR A 134 9.42 -11.76 -0.66
CA TYR A 134 10.21 -12.25 0.48
C TYR A 134 11.60 -11.63 0.46
N PHE A 135 12.09 -11.24 1.64
CA PHE A 135 13.34 -10.51 1.75
C PHE A 135 14.09 -10.88 3.04
N ASP A 136 15.38 -11.20 2.93
CA ASP A 136 16.28 -11.40 4.06
C ASP A 136 17.51 -10.49 3.95
N LEU A 137 17.47 -9.35 4.64
CA LEU A 137 18.52 -8.33 4.55
C LEU A 137 19.92 -8.87 4.87
N ILE A 138 20.03 -9.70 5.91
CA ILE A 138 21.35 -10.11 6.42
C ILE A 138 21.93 -11.24 5.59
N ASN A 139 21.12 -12.25 5.26
CA ASN A 139 21.63 -13.40 4.52
C ASN A 139 21.84 -13.08 3.03
N ASP A 140 21.04 -12.18 2.44
CA ASP A 140 21.14 -11.86 1.02
C ASP A 140 22.11 -10.69 0.74
N TYR A 141 22.23 -9.72 1.67
CA TYR A 141 22.96 -8.46 1.45
C TYR A 141 24.02 -8.12 2.51
N GLY A 142 24.08 -8.85 3.62
CA GLY A 142 25.04 -8.63 4.70
C GLY A 142 24.56 -7.68 5.80
N ASP A 143 25.32 -7.66 6.91
CA ASP A 143 24.95 -6.96 8.16
C ASP A 143 25.04 -5.42 8.08
N LYS A 144 25.76 -4.90 7.09
CA LYS A 144 25.92 -3.46 6.83
C LYS A 144 24.95 -2.91 5.79
N ALA A 145 24.13 -3.76 5.20
CA ALA A 145 23.17 -3.34 4.20
C ALA A 145 22.12 -2.40 4.80
N THR A 146 21.74 -1.39 4.03
CA THR A 146 20.71 -0.40 4.38
C THR A 146 19.58 -0.45 3.37
N VAL A 147 18.37 -0.14 3.81
CA VAL A 147 17.15 -0.32 3.01
C VAL A 147 16.35 0.96 3.00
N SER A 148 15.94 1.41 1.82
CA SER A 148 14.94 2.46 1.66
C SER A 148 13.87 1.97 0.70
N TRP A 149 12.72 2.62 0.66
CA TRP A 149 11.75 2.31 -0.39
C TRP A 149 11.15 3.59 -0.96
N GLU A 150 10.69 3.48 -2.20
CA GLU A 150 10.03 4.55 -2.91
C GLU A 150 8.81 4.04 -3.65
N SER A 151 7.86 4.93 -3.91
CA SER A 151 6.68 4.64 -4.71
C SER A 151 6.20 5.89 -5.43
N SER A 152 5.45 5.68 -6.51
CA SER A 152 4.77 6.72 -7.25
C SER A 152 3.27 6.73 -6.94
N LEU A 153 2.77 7.85 -6.42
CA LEU A 153 1.39 8.02 -5.97
C LEU A 153 0.72 9.21 -6.66
N LYS A 154 -0.59 9.11 -6.92
CA LYS A 154 -1.44 10.25 -7.29
C LYS A 154 -2.81 10.20 -6.65
N VAL A 155 -3.46 11.36 -6.59
CA VAL A 155 -4.84 11.51 -6.14
C VAL A 155 -5.67 12.09 -7.28
N ALA A 156 -6.81 11.49 -7.58
CA ALA A 156 -7.69 11.98 -8.63
C ALA A 156 -8.10 13.45 -8.38
N TYR A 157 -8.16 14.22 -9.47
CA TYR A 157 -8.52 15.65 -9.46
C TYR A 157 -7.62 16.54 -8.57
N GLY A 158 -6.44 16.05 -8.17
CA GLY A 158 -5.50 16.83 -7.36
C GLY A 158 -6.06 17.29 -6.03
N SER A 159 -7.03 16.55 -5.47
CA SER A 159 -7.71 16.88 -4.22
C SER A 159 -7.62 15.72 -3.25
N GLY A 160 -7.04 15.93 -2.08
CA GLY A 160 -6.91 14.91 -1.04
C GLY A 160 -5.49 14.39 -0.86
N LYS A 161 -5.36 13.28 -0.14
CA LYS A 161 -4.07 12.75 0.29
C LYS A 161 -4.01 11.23 0.14
N ALA A 162 -2.98 10.77 -0.56
CA ALA A 162 -2.65 9.37 -0.73
C ALA A 162 -1.58 8.95 0.27
N PHE A 163 -1.72 7.75 0.80
CA PHE A 163 -0.69 7.12 1.63
C PHE A 163 -0.32 5.76 1.06
N ALA A 164 0.95 5.41 1.22
CA ALA A 164 1.44 4.07 1.00
C ALA A 164 2.41 3.68 2.12
N ARG A 165 2.49 2.41 2.47
CA ARG A 165 3.43 1.88 3.46
C ARG A 165 3.84 0.46 3.11
N LEU A 166 4.94 0.00 3.70
CA LEU A 166 5.26 -1.41 3.74
C LEU A 166 4.60 -2.07 4.93
N TYR A 167 4.13 -3.30 4.72
CA TYR A 167 3.54 -4.14 5.75
C TYR A 167 4.25 -5.49 5.74
N ASP A 168 4.72 -5.91 6.92
CA ASP A 168 5.29 -7.22 7.15
C ASP A 168 4.16 -8.22 7.40
N GLY A 169 3.93 -9.10 6.43
CA GLY A 169 2.93 -10.16 6.49
C GLY A 169 3.36 -11.36 7.34
N THR A 170 4.66 -11.54 7.62
CA THR A 170 5.14 -12.56 8.54
C THR A 170 4.79 -12.19 9.98
N ASN A 171 5.10 -10.94 10.37
CA ASN A 171 4.92 -10.45 11.73
C ASN A 171 3.59 -9.71 11.95
N ASN A 172 2.80 -9.53 10.88
CA ASN A 172 1.51 -8.83 10.89
C ASN A 172 1.59 -7.40 11.47
N ILE A 173 2.62 -6.67 11.06
CA ILE A 173 2.89 -5.31 11.54
C ILE A 173 3.28 -4.40 10.38
N ALA A 174 2.95 -3.12 10.49
CA ALA A 174 3.47 -2.13 9.56
C ALA A 174 4.99 -1.97 9.79
N VAL A 175 5.77 -1.83 8.72
CA VAL A 175 7.19 -1.55 8.86
C VAL A 175 7.34 -0.10 9.35
N ASP A 176 8.07 0.07 10.45
CA ASP A 176 8.28 1.38 11.04
C ASP A 176 8.93 2.35 10.05
N TYR A 177 8.50 3.61 10.08
CA TYR A 177 8.99 4.68 9.20
C TYR A 177 8.78 4.45 7.70
N SER A 178 8.05 3.39 7.30
CA SER A 178 7.78 3.11 5.89
C SER A 178 6.64 3.96 5.32
N GLU A 179 5.79 4.59 6.12
CA GLU A 179 4.67 5.35 5.58
C GLU A 179 5.14 6.59 4.80
N ILE A 180 4.72 6.68 3.53
CA ILE A 180 4.93 7.83 2.64
C ILE A 180 3.58 8.38 2.18
N SER A 181 3.55 9.66 1.84
CA SER A 181 2.31 10.30 1.41
C SER A 181 2.55 11.39 0.38
N THR A 182 1.53 11.65 -0.43
CA THR A 182 1.45 12.80 -1.33
C THR A 182 0.09 13.45 -1.20
N GLU A 183 0.02 14.75 -1.49
CA GLU A 183 -1.16 15.57 -1.26
C GLU A 183 -1.40 16.50 -2.45
N ASN A 184 -2.67 16.64 -2.83
CA ASN A 184 -3.16 17.56 -3.86
C ASN A 184 -2.43 17.45 -5.21
N ASN A 185 -2.14 16.21 -5.65
CA ASN A 185 -1.41 15.94 -6.89
C ASN A 185 -2.23 15.08 -7.86
N SER A 186 -2.60 15.66 -9.00
CA SER A 186 -3.27 14.94 -10.10
C SER A 186 -2.30 14.04 -10.88
N GLU A 187 -1.01 14.42 -10.88
CA GLU A 187 0.07 13.67 -11.50
C GLU A 187 0.79 12.77 -10.50
N PHE A 188 1.42 11.72 -11.04
CA PHE A 188 2.24 10.80 -10.28
C PHE A 188 3.43 11.53 -9.64
N GLN A 189 3.51 11.46 -8.32
CA GLN A 189 4.64 11.95 -7.55
C GLN A 189 5.41 10.78 -6.95
N ARG A 190 6.71 10.76 -7.18
CA ARG A 190 7.62 9.83 -6.53
C ARG A 190 7.95 10.32 -5.13
N VAL A 191 7.70 9.47 -4.15
CA VAL A 191 7.98 9.69 -2.73
C VAL A 191 8.87 8.56 -2.21
N THR A 192 9.83 8.89 -1.36
CA THR A 192 10.90 7.97 -0.91
C THR A 192 11.11 8.12 0.59
N THR A 193 11.44 7.03 1.28
CA THR A 193 11.80 7.05 2.71
C THR A 193 13.29 7.24 2.93
N GLY A 194 13.66 7.49 4.18
CA GLY A 194 15.01 7.21 4.67
C GLY A 194 15.27 5.71 4.85
N ASN A 195 16.30 5.40 5.65
CA ASN A 195 16.64 4.03 6.01
C ASN A 195 15.53 3.40 6.87
N LEU A 196 15.16 2.16 6.55
CA LEU A 196 14.10 1.41 7.20
C LEU A 196 14.65 0.26 8.06
N PRO A 197 14.07 0.03 9.24
CA PRO A 197 14.42 -1.12 10.07
C PRO A 197 13.69 -2.36 9.56
N PHE A 198 14.38 -3.17 8.74
CA PHE A 198 13.87 -4.48 8.34
C PHE A 198 14.17 -5.53 9.42
N TRP A 199 13.20 -6.40 9.66
CA TRP A 199 13.37 -7.52 10.58
C TRP A 199 14.37 -8.52 9.99
N ARG A 200 15.15 -9.15 10.88
CA ARG A 200 16.07 -10.23 10.48
C ARG A 200 15.29 -11.44 10.02
N GLY A 201 15.90 -12.22 9.11
CA GLY A 201 15.31 -13.43 8.56
C GLY A 201 14.45 -13.18 7.33
N HIS A 202 13.93 -14.28 6.78
CA HIS A 202 13.15 -14.30 5.54
C HIS A 202 11.70 -13.89 5.79
N ASN A 203 11.42 -12.60 5.72
CA ASN A 203 10.10 -12.03 6.00
C ASN A 203 9.35 -11.66 4.72
N LEU A 204 8.02 -11.79 4.74
CA LEU A 204 7.14 -11.41 3.64
C LEU A 204 6.75 -9.93 3.80
N TYR A 205 7.04 -9.12 2.79
CA TYR A 205 6.65 -7.73 2.72
C TYR A 205 5.65 -7.50 1.59
N LYS A 206 4.71 -6.60 1.83
CA LYS A 206 3.71 -6.14 0.85
C LYS A 206 3.46 -4.65 0.99
N VAL A 207 2.96 -4.02 -0.07
CA VAL A 207 2.56 -2.61 -0.06
C VAL A 207 1.10 -2.51 0.34
N GLN A 208 0.81 -1.55 1.21
CA GLN A 208 -0.54 -1.13 1.54
C GLN A 208 -0.75 0.32 1.14
N ILE A 209 -1.92 0.63 0.58
CA ILE A 209 -2.31 2.01 0.24
C ILE A 209 -3.66 2.38 0.89
N LYS A 210 -3.87 3.68 1.08
CA LYS A 210 -5.17 4.24 1.50
C LYS A 210 -5.31 5.69 1.04
N SER A 211 -6.56 6.16 1.05
CA SER A 211 -6.94 7.55 0.88
C SER A 211 -7.26 8.20 2.23
N LEU A 212 -7.01 9.50 2.38
CA LEU A 212 -7.45 10.22 3.58
C LEU A 212 -8.97 10.39 3.65
N ASN A 213 -9.58 10.69 2.50
CA ASN A 213 -10.93 11.25 2.37
C ASN A 213 -11.69 10.66 1.18
N SER A 214 -11.41 9.39 0.88
CA SER A 214 -12.09 8.60 -0.17
C SER A 214 -11.94 9.09 -1.61
N PHE A 215 -11.06 10.05 -1.87
CA PHE A 215 -10.64 10.31 -3.24
C PHE A 215 -9.89 9.10 -3.81
N LEU A 216 -10.06 8.87 -5.11
CA LEU A 216 -9.37 7.80 -5.83
C LEU A 216 -7.87 8.06 -5.78
N VAL A 217 -7.15 7.16 -5.12
CA VAL A 217 -5.70 7.13 -5.06
C VAL A 217 -5.21 6.07 -6.03
N THR A 218 -4.19 6.39 -6.81
CA THR A 218 -3.52 5.43 -7.68
C THR A 218 -2.06 5.31 -7.29
N TYR A 219 -1.64 4.08 -7.03
CA TYR A 219 -0.27 3.61 -6.92
C TYR A 219 0.22 3.18 -8.30
N SER A 220 1.40 3.62 -8.72
CA SER A 220 2.04 3.23 -9.99
C SER A 220 3.41 2.61 -9.73
N GLY A 221 3.41 1.53 -8.96
CA GLY A 221 4.62 0.82 -8.60
C GLY A 221 5.47 1.53 -7.56
N GLY A 222 6.47 0.79 -7.14
CA GLY A 222 7.42 1.15 -6.11
C GLY A 222 8.56 0.16 -6.07
N LYS A 223 9.61 0.49 -5.35
CA LYS A 223 10.76 -0.39 -5.20
C LYS A 223 11.42 -0.21 -3.85
N ILE A 224 11.92 -1.32 -3.32
CA ILE A 224 12.86 -1.33 -2.22
C ILE A 224 14.26 -1.17 -2.83
N LYS A 225 15.03 -0.21 -2.33
CA LYS A 225 16.44 -0.03 -2.66
C LYS A 225 17.27 -0.54 -1.50
N VAL A 226 18.15 -1.50 -1.79
CA VAL A 226 19.16 -2.01 -0.85
C VAL A 226 20.51 -1.44 -1.23
N SER A 227 21.30 -1.00 -0.26
CA SER A 227 22.67 -0.53 -0.46
C SER A 227 23.60 -1.29 0.50
N TYR A 228 24.59 -2.00 -0.04
CA TYR A 228 25.47 -2.93 0.67
C TYR A 228 26.93 -2.71 0.30
#